data_AF-A0A951HB91-F1
#
_entry.id   AF-A0A951HB91-F1
#
_cell.length_a   1.000
_cell.length_b   1.000
_cell.length_c   1.000
_cell.angle_alpha   90.00
_cell.angle_beta   90.00
_cell.angle_gamma   90.00
#
_symmetry.space_group_name_H-M   'P 1'
#
loop_
_entity.id
_entity.type
_entity.pdbx_description
1 polymer ?
#
loop_
_entity_poly.entity_id
_entity_poly.type
_entity_poly.pdbx_seq_one_letter_code
_entity_poly.pdbx_strand_id
1 'polypeptide(L)'
;MIGRLSRILVMNLGLASLATVIVLGNQVNTQAASKTPPGKGTTSKAAAAQGYQCHSRYAGPCFPGQPALPVAASVVAAGGGPTHFSAAKALTAMSGAKVTQAEVAKLTKQYGAANVTTWLKVFDFVVADAVQVATKAGVKFPPGHLKGKALASTLVKTGLDHNTFYIELLLDKMVSHRVHEKVMDDIDTHFGPTADAQYHRISNQAMYDLAHALGAKQVKLCTFH
;
A
#
# COMPACT_ATOMS: atom_id res chain seq x y z
N MET A 1 30.36 3.30 -45.41
CA MET A 1 30.52 2.71 -44.06
C MET A 1 31.26 3.70 -43.17
N ILE A 2 30.54 4.54 -42.41
CA ILE A 2 31.13 5.38 -41.36
C ILE A 2 30.13 5.33 -40.20
N GLY A 3 30.37 4.42 -39.25
CA GLY A 3 29.51 4.17 -38.11
C GLY A 3 29.82 5.13 -36.96
N ARG A 4 28.80 5.88 -36.53
CA ARG A 4 28.82 6.79 -35.39
C ARG A 4 29.05 6.02 -34.08
N LEU A 5 30.13 6.35 -33.39
CA LEU A 5 30.33 6.10 -31.96
C LEU A 5 29.54 7.15 -31.16
N SER A 6 28.33 6.83 -30.73
CA SER A 6 27.60 7.63 -29.74
C SER A 6 27.80 7.02 -28.35
N ARG A 7 28.47 7.79 -27.51
CA ARG A 7 28.82 7.52 -26.12
C ARG A 7 27.57 7.25 -25.27
N ILE A 8 27.62 6.16 -24.51
CA ILE A 8 26.68 5.85 -23.44
C ILE A 8 26.95 6.79 -22.27
N LEU A 9 26.03 7.73 -22.03
CA LEU A 9 25.98 8.54 -20.82
C LEU A 9 25.36 7.68 -19.71
N VAL A 10 26.20 7.07 -18.88
CA VAL A 10 25.77 6.48 -17.61
C VAL A 10 25.56 7.64 -16.63
N MET A 11 24.30 8.05 -16.43
CA MET A 11 23.96 9.00 -15.37
C MET A 11 23.87 8.25 -14.05
N ASN A 12 24.95 8.42 -13.29
CA ASN A 12 25.17 7.97 -11.92
C ASN A 12 24.39 8.90 -10.99
N LEU A 13 23.22 8.49 -10.48
CA LEU A 13 22.49 9.24 -9.46
C LEU A 13 22.97 8.79 -8.08
N GLY A 14 23.97 9.53 -7.59
CA GLY A 14 24.51 9.40 -6.25
C GLY A 14 23.51 9.80 -5.17
N LEU A 15 23.33 8.91 -4.21
CA LEU A 15 22.80 9.21 -2.87
C LEU A 15 23.87 9.99 -2.10
N ALA A 16 23.53 11.16 -1.59
CA ALA A 16 24.27 11.80 -0.51
C ALA A 16 23.31 12.45 0.51
N SER A 17 23.51 12.00 1.74
CA SER A 17 23.04 12.42 3.06
C SER A 17 22.69 13.91 3.24
N LEU A 18 21.74 14.22 4.13
CA LEU A 18 22.04 14.59 5.53
C LEU A 18 20.75 14.81 6.34
N ALA A 19 20.80 14.33 7.58
CA ALA A 19 19.78 14.48 8.59
C ALA A 19 19.90 15.84 9.30
N THR A 20 18.75 16.45 9.62
CA THR A 20 18.62 17.39 10.74
C THR A 20 17.33 17.02 11.48
N VAL A 21 17.48 16.47 12.68
CA VAL A 21 16.40 16.24 13.64
C VAL A 21 16.23 17.53 14.45
N ILE A 22 15.03 18.13 14.43
CA ILE A 22 14.62 19.12 15.41
C ILE A 22 13.53 18.48 16.28
N VAL A 23 13.82 18.38 17.56
CA VAL A 23 12.89 17.94 18.63
C VAL A 23 12.22 19.17 19.22
N LEU A 24 10.90 19.28 19.04
CA LEU A 24 9.96 20.13 19.80
C LEU A 24 8.61 19.42 19.63
N GLY A 25 7.75 19.09 20.60
CA GLY A 25 7.58 19.39 22.01
C GLY A 25 6.12 19.01 22.32
N ASN A 26 5.87 18.38 23.48
CA ASN A 26 4.58 17.84 23.94
C ASN A 26 3.35 18.74 23.75
N GLN A 27 2.22 18.14 23.36
CA GLN A 27 0.91 18.43 23.97
C GLN A 27 0.05 17.15 24.03
N VAL A 28 -0.29 16.77 25.26
CA VAL A 28 -1.25 15.72 25.61
C VAL A 28 -2.64 16.33 25.48
N ASN A 29 -3.52 15.74 24.67
CA ASN A 29 -4.95 16.07 24.73
C ASN A 29 -5.75 14.84 25.12
N THR A 30 -6.18 14.83 26.37
CA THR A 30 -7.13 13.89 26.96
C THR A 30 -8.53 14.16 26.41
N GLN A 31 -9.09 13.25 25.63
CA GLN A 31 -10.54 13.23 25.37
C GLN A 31 -11.24 12.19 26.24
N ALA A 32 -12.31 12.69 26.86
CA ALA A 32 -13.04 12.09 27.95
C ALA A 32 -13.80 10.81 27.56
N ALA A 33 -13.73 9.83 28.45
CA ALA A 33 -14.57 8.65 28.46
C ALA A 33 -16.03 9.03 28.77
N SER A 34 -16.94 8.74 27.84
CA SER A 34 -18.37 8.74 28.13
C SER A 34 -18.73 7.45 28.89
N LYS A 35 -19.37 7.66 30.03
CA LYS A 35 -19.81 6.63 30.98
C LYS A 35 -21.16 6.07 30.52
N THR A 36 -21.29 4.75 30.40
CA THR A 36 -22.58 4.06 30.36
C THR A 36 -22.43 2.74 31.14
N PRO A 37 -23.39 2.37 32.02
CA PRO A 37 -23.17 1.38 33.07
C PRO A 37 -23.20 -0.08 32.58
N PRO A 38 -22.63 -1.05 33.34
CA PRO A 38 -22.50 -2.43 32.91
C PRO A 38 -23.80 -3.22 33.17
N GLY A 39 -24.50 -3.59 32.10
CA GLY A 39 -25.56 -4.60 32.11
C GLY A 39 -24.98 -6.02 32.02
N LYS A 40 -25.42 -6.90 32.91
CA LYS A 40 -24.99 -8.31 33.03
C LYS A 40 -25.51 -9.18 31.87
N GLY A 41 -24.57 -9.90 31.25
CA GLY A 41 -24.66 -11.27 30.72
C GLY A 41 -25.91 -11.73 29.96
N THR A 42 -25.78 -11.84 28.63
CA THR A 42 -26.33 -12.95 27.85
C THR A 42 -25.37 -13.28 26.69
N THR A 43 -25.05 -14.56 26.56
CA THR A 43 -24.30 -15.14 25.44
C THR A 43 -25.14 -15.10 24.15
N SER A 44 -24.70 -14.35 23.14
CA SER A 44 -25.16 -14.46 21.74
C SER A 44 -23.92 -14.58 20.85
N LYS A 45 -23.57 -15.78 20.37
CA LYS A 45 -24.03 -16.36 19.10
C LYS A 45 -24.05 -15.33 17.97
N ALA A 46 -23.01 -15.40 17.13
CA ALA A 46 -22.90 -14.86 15.78
C ALA A 46 -23.52 -13.47 15.54
N ALA A 47 -22.69 -12.44 15.63
CA ALA A 47 -22.93 -11.17 14.94
C ALA A 47 -22.79 -11.40 13.42
N ALA A 48 -23.79 -12.03 12.83
CA ALA A 48 -24.00 -12.01 11.40
C ALA A 48 -24.77 -10.74 11.03
N ALA A 49 -24.15 -9.91 10.18
CA ALA A 49 -24.77 -8.98 9.26
C ALA A 49 -25.81 -7.99 9.82
N GLN A 50 -25.33 -6.93 10.47
CA GLN A 50 -25.93 -5.61 10.28
C GLN A 50 -25.02 -4.80 9.35
N GLY A 51 -25.58 -4.37 8.21
CA GLY A 51 -24.87 -3.78 7.09
C GLY A 51 -24.25 -2.42 7.40
N TYR A 52 -23.05 -2.42 7.98
CA TYR A 52 -22.13 -1.32 7.80
C TYR A 52 -21.67 -1.31 6.33
N GLN A 53 -22.32 -0.49 5.50
CA GLN A 53 -21.75 -0.05 4.23
C GLN A 53 -20.62 0.92 4.57
N CYS A 54 -19.49 0.39 5.01
CA CYS A 54 -18.27 1.18 5.06
C CYS A 54 -17.76 1.29 3.63
N HIS A 55 -17.70 2.53 3.14
CA HIS A 55 -17.06 2.89 1.89
C HIS A 55 -15.65 3.38 2.21
N SER A 56 -14.66 2.85 1.49
CA SER A 56 -13.29 3.32 1.60
C SER A 56 -13.17 4.76 1.08
N ARG A 57 -12.10 5.47 1.47
CA ARG A 57 -11.93 6.92 1.26
C ARG A 57 -12.02 7.34 -0.21
N TYR A 58 -11.49 6.51 -1.12
CA TYR A 58 -11.40 6.84 -2.54
C TYR A 58 -12.20 5.92 -3.45
N ALA A 59 -12.32 4.61 -3.15
CA ALA A 59 -13.23 3.70 -3.84
C ALA A 59 -13.23 2.28 -3.23
N GLY A 60 -14.39 1.62 -3.36
CA GLY A 60 -14.53 0.19 -3.07
C GLY A 60 -15.13 -0.10 -1.69
N PRO A 61 -15.32 -1.38 -1.37
CA PRO A 61 -15.83 -1.77 -0.06
C PRO A 61 -14.70 -1.76 0.97
N CYS A 62 -15.02 -1.40 2.22
CA CYS A 62 -14.11 -1.69 3.34
C CYS A 62 -14.14 -3.19 3.68
N PHE A 63 -13.07 -3.67 4.32
CA PHE A 63 -13.00 -5.02 4.88
C PHE A 63 -12.75 -4.99 6.40
N PRO A 64 -13.79 -5.25 7.22
CA PRO A 64 -13.66 -5.27 8.69
C PRO A 64 -13.11 -6.60 9.23
N GLY A 65 -12.75 -7.56 8.36
CA GLY A 65 -12.30 -8.88 8.76
C GLY A 65 -10.85 -8.92 9.25
N GLN A 66 -10.39 -10.12 9.59
CA GLN A 66 -9.02 -10.34 10.05
C GLN A 66 -8.00 -10.10 8.93
N PRO A 67 -6.90 -9.39 9.19
CA PRO A 67 -5.88 -9.13 8.17
C PRO A 67 -5.10 -10.39 7.80
N ALA A 68 -4.75 -10.49 6.53
CA ALA A 68 -3.82 -11.46 5.96
C ALA A 68 -2.36 -11.05 6.23
N LEU A 69 -1.97 -11.00 7.51
CA LEU A 69 -0.62 -10.59 7.94
C LEU A 69 0.53 -11.35 7.25
N PRO A 70 0.44 -12.66 6.92
CA PRO A 70 1.48 -13.34 6.15
C PRO A 70 1.69 -12.75 4.74
N VAL A 71 0.64 -12.20 4.12
CA VAL A 71 0.73 -11.53 2.81
C VAL A 71 1.42 -10.19 2.98
N ALA A 72 1.02 -9.39 3.97
CA ALA A 72 1.69 -8.13 4.30
C ALA A 72 3.19 -8.32 4.59
N ALA A 73 3.53 -9.32 5.42
CA ALA A 73 4.92 -9.67 5.70
C ALA A 73 5.71 -10.12 4.46
N SER A 74 5.05 -10.78 3.51
CA SER A 74 5.67 -11.17 2.23
C SER A 74 5.98 -9.96 1.35
N VAL A 75 5.11 -8.94 1.34
CA VAL A 75 5.39 -7.66 0.66
C VAL A 75 6.59 -6.96 1.28
N VAL A 76 6.59 -6.82 2.62
CA VAL A 76 7.71 -6.22 3.36
C VAL A 76 9.02 -6.94 3.05
N ALA A 77 9.02 -8.28 3.08
CA ALA A 77 10.20 -9.07 2.74
C ALA A 77 10.65 -8.86 1.29
N ALA A 78 9.73 -8.82 0.33
CA ALA A 78 10.03 -8.57 -1.08
C ALA A 78 10.65 -7.17 -1.33
N GLY A 79 10.29 -6.19 -0.50
CA GLY A 79 10.86 -4.84 -0.56
C GLY A 79 12.22 -4.69 0.13
N GLY A 80 12.73 -5.72 0.82
CA GLY A 80 14.01 -5.68 1.53
C GLY A 80 13.91 -5.69 3.05
N GLY A 81 12.72 -5.96 3.61
CA GLY A 81 12.48 -6.03 5.05
C GLY A 81 12.02 -4.71 5.67
N PRO A 82 11.61 -4.72 6.96
CA PRO A 82 10.92 -3.60 7.59
C PRO A 82 11.78 -2.33 7.76
N THR A 83 13.12 -2.45 7.78
CA THR A 83 14.05 -1.31 7.94
C THR A 83 14.57 -0.75 6.61
N HIS A 84 14.45 -1.50 5.52
CA HIS A 84 15.05 -1.18 4.21
C HIS A 84 14.06 -1.38 3.06
N PHE A 85 12.77 -1.30 3.37
CA PHE A 85 11.71 -1.49 2.39
C PHE A 85 11.86 -0.50 1.23
N SER A 86 11.59 -1.00 0.02
CA SER A 86 11.45 -0.19 -1.18
C SER A 86 10.38 -0.79 -2.08
N ALA A 87 9.40 0.02 -2.46
CA ALA A 87 8.32 -0.32 -3.37
C ALA A 87 8.87 -0.75 -4.74
N ALA A 88 9.89 -0.04 -5.25
CA ALA A 88 10.55 -0.41 -6.50
C ALA A 88 11.19 -1.81 -6.43
N LYS A 89 11.83 -2.16 -5.30
CA LYS A 89 12.37 -3.51 -5.07
C LYS A 89 11.26 -4.54 -4.97
N ALA A 90 10.18 -4.26 -4.24
CA ALA A 90 9.04 -5.17 -4.11
C ALA A 90 8.37 -5.44 -5.48
N LEU A 91 8.12 -4.40 -6.28
CA LEU A 91 7.59 -4.51 -7.65
C LEU A 91 8.50 -5.34 -8.54
N THR A 92 9.82 -5.10 -8.47
CA THR A 92 10.83 -5.87 -9.22
C THR A 92 10.87 -7.34 -8.78
N ALA A 93 10.80 -7.60 -7.47
CA ALA A 93 10.79 -8.96 -6.93
C ALA A 93 9.53 -9.74 -7.35
N MET A 94 8.39 -9.06 -7.50
CA MET A 94 7.12 -9.65 -7.92
C MET A 94 7.02 -9.88 -9.44
N SER A 95 7.48 -8.93 -10.25
CA SER A 95 7.20 -8.88 -11.69
C SER A 95 8.43 -9.02 -12.59
N GLY A 96 9.63 -8.88 -12.03
CA GLY A 96 10.89 -8.83 -12.77
C GLY A 96 11.20 -7.42 -13.29
N ALA A 97 12.50 -7.10 -13.37
CA ALA A 97 12.98 -5.75 -13.66
C ALA A 97 12.44 -5.15 -14.95
N LYS A 98 12.39 -5.93 -16.04
CA LYS A 98 11.88 -5.48 -17.35
C LYS A 98 10.42 -5.05 -17.27
N VAL A 99 9.58 -5.81 -16.57
CA VAL A 99 8.14 -5.51 -16.42
C VAL A 99 7.97 -4.28 -15.54
N THR A 100 8.68 -4.21 -14.41
CA THR A 100 8.64 -3.05 -13.51
C THR A 100 9.08 -1.76 -14.22
N GLN A 101 10.17 -1.79 -14.98
CA GLN A 101 10.65 -0.61 -15.72
C GLN A 101 9.66 -0.15 -16.78
N ALA A 102 9.07 -1.08 -17.54
CA ALA A 102 8.04 -0.76 -18.52
C ALA A 102 6.80 -0.15 -17.87
N GLU A 103 6.39 -0.68 -16.72
CA GLU A 103 5.25 -0.16 -15.96
C GLU A 103 5.52 1.24 -15.42
N VAL A 104 6.65 1.47 -14.75
CA VAL A 104 7.03 2.80 -14.25
C VAL A 104 7.12 3.81 -15.39
N ALA A 105 7.67 3.43 -16.54
CA ALA A 105 7.73 4.31 -17.71
C ALA A 105 6.33 4.65 -18.26
N LYS A 106 5.41 3.67 -18.27
CA LYS A 106 4.01 3.89 -18.67
C LYS A 106 3.30 4.82 -17.69
N LEU A 107 3.37 4.54 -16.39
CA LEU A 107 2.78 5.37 -15.34
C LEU A 107 3.35 6.79 -15.39
N THR A 108 4.65 6.94 -15.68
CA THR A 108 5.29 8.25 -15.80
C THR A 108 4.71 9.07 -16.96
N LYS A 109 4.37 8.43 -18.09
CA LYS A 109 3.70 9.09 -19.20
C LYS A 109 2.25 9.46 -18.87
N GLN A 110 1.55 8.61 -18.12
CA GLN A 110 0.13 8.78 -17.80
C GLN A 110 -0.11 9.81 -16.69
N TYR A 111 0.69 9.77 -15.63
CA TYR A 111 0.50 10.60 -14.42
C TYR A 111 1.55 11.69 -14.25
N GLY A 112 2.63 11.67 -15.04
CA GLY A 112 3.76 12.58 -14.91
C GLY A 112 4.83 12.11 -13.92
N ALA A 113 6.08 12.46 -14.21
CA ALA A 113 7.25 11.99 -13.44
C ALA A 113 7.23 12.40 -11.96
N ALA A 114 6.75 13.61 -11.67
CA ALA A 114 6.63 14.10 -10.29
C ALA A 114 5.67 13.23 -9.47
N ASN A 115 4.49 12.91 -10.03
CA ASN A 115 3.48 12.10 -9.35
C ASN A 115 3.95 10.65 -9.15
N VAL A 116 4.59 10.04 -10.14
CA VAL A 116 5.14 8.67 -9.99
C VAL A 116 6.28 8.62 -8.97
N THR A 117 7.13 9.66 -8.93
CA THR A 117 8.18 9.77 -7.92
C THR A 117 7.58 9.90 -6.51
N THR A 118 6.57 10.74 -6.34
CA THR A 118 5.84 10.88 -5.08
C THR A 118 5.13 9.58 -4.71
N TRP A 119 4.48 8.90 -5.65
CA TRP A 119 3.83 7.61 -5.41
C TRP A 119 4.78 6.56 -4.84
N LEU A 120 5.98 6.40 -5.41
CA LEU A 120 6.97 5.47 -4.87
C LEU A 120 7.41 5.85 -3.44
N LYS A 121 7.61 7.14 -3.16
CA LYS A 121 7.95 7.63 -1.81
C LYS A 121 6.82 7.41 -0.81
N VAL A 122 5.58 7.70 -1.19
CA VAL A 122 4.40 7.47 -0.35
C VAL A 122 4.22 5.98 -0.12
N PHE A 123 4.45 5.12 -1.12
CA PHE A 123 4.38 3.68 -0.92
C PHE A 123 5.44 3.19 0.08
N ASP A 124 6.69 3.67 -0.01
CA ASP A 124 7.72 3.37 0.98
C ASP A 124 7.29 3.78 2.39
N PHE A 125 6.72 4.99 2.53
CA PHE A 125 6.15 5.49 3.77
C PHE A 125 5.00 4.63 4.29
N VAL A 126 4.00 4.33 3.46
CA VAL A 126 2.81 3.55 3.82
C VAL A 126 3.19 2.20 4.42
N VAL A 127 4.17 1.52 3.85
CA VAL A 127 4.60 0.22 4.38
C VAL A 127 5.32 0.36 5.72
N ALA A 128 6.22 1.34 5.84
CA ALA A 128 6.93 1.61 7.09
C ALA A 128 5.97 2.01 8.21
N ASP A 129 5.04 2.93 7.92
CA ASP A 129 4.07 3.44 8.87
C ASP A 129 3.04 2.37 9.25
N ALA A 130 2.52 1.58 8.30
CA ALA A 130 1.61 0.48 8.61
C ALA A 130 2.25 -0.56 9.55
N VAL A 131 3.52 -0.90 9.35
CA VAL A 131 4.26 -1.78 10.28
C VAL A 131 4.38 -1.13 11.67
N GLN A 132 4.69 0.16 11.73
CA GLN A 132 4.81 0.90 12.99
C GLN A 132 3.47 0.97 13.75
N VAL A 133 2.38 1.36 13.07
CA VAL A 133 1.03 1.47 13.63
C VAL A 133 0.54 0.10 14.10
N ALA A 134 0.68 -0.94 13.28
CA ALA A 134 0.28 -2.30 13.66
C ALA A 134 1.08 -2.81 14.87
N THR A 135 2.40 -2.57 14.91
CA THR A 135 3.25 -2.96 16.03
C THR A 135 2.85 -2.24 17.32
N LYS A 136 2.57 -0.92 17.26
CA LYS A 136 2.05 -0.15 18.40
C LYS A 136 0.70 -0.67 18.88
N ALA A 137 -0.12 -1.21 17.98
CA ALA A 137 -1.39 -1.86 18.30
C ALA A 137 -1.24 -3.31 18.83
N GLY A 138 -0.02 -3.80 19.03
CA GLY A 138 0.26 -5.13 19.55
C GLY A 138 0.18 -6.25 18.51
N VAL A 139 0.08 -5.93 17.21
CA VAL A 139 0.07 -6.91 16.13
C VAL A 139 1.45 -7.53 15.97
N LYS A 140 1.50 -8.85 15.90
CA LYS A 140 2.74 -9.61 15.64
C LYS A 140 2.73 -10.09 14.19
N PHE A 141 3.67 -9.62 13.39
CA PHE A 141 3.81 -10.07 12.01
C PHE A 141 4.44 -11.47 11.97
N PRO A 142 3.81 -12.45 11.30
CA PRO A 142 4.45 -13.73 11.01
C PRO A 142 5.50 -13.54 9.90
N PRO A 143 6.38 -14.53 9.67
CA PRO A 143 7.25 -14.51 8.49
C PRO A 143 6.43 -14.53 7.19
N GLY A 144 6.87 -13.76 6.21
CA GLY A 144 6.35 -13.84 4.84
C GLY A 144 6.77 -15.15 4.17
N HIS A 145 5.87 -15.76 3.40
CA HIS A 145 6.12 -17.04 2.71
C HIS A 145 5.89 -16.97 1.20
N LEU A 146 5.31 -15.88 0.68
CA LEU A 146 5.04 -15.70 -0.74
C LEU A 146 6.16 -14.93 -1.41
N LYS A 147 6.47 -15.28 -2.67
CA LYS A 147 7.52 -14.64 -3.49
C LYS A 147 7.09 -14.54 -4.94
N GLY A 148 7.74 -13.66 -5.71
CA GLY A 148 7.59 -13.59 -7.16
C GLY A 148 6.15 -13.47 -7.63
N LYS A 149 5.82 -14.23 -8.69
CA LYS A 149 4.47 -14.27 -9.26
C LYS A 149 3.41 -14.74 -8.26
N ALA A 150 3.74 -15.63 -7.32
CA ALA A 150 2.78 -16.11 -6.32
C ALA A 150 2.35 -14.99 -5.37
N LEU A 151 3.29 -14.13 -4.94
CA LEU A 151 2.97 -12.93 -4.18
C LEU A 151 2.14 -11.97 -5.03
N ALA A 152 2.58 -11.68 -6.26
CA ALA A 152 1.89 -10.77 -7.17
C ALA A 152 0.41 -11.17 -7.41
N SER A 153 0.18 -12.45 -7.75
CA SER A 153 -1.16 -12.99 -7.95
C SER A 153 -2.01 -12.96 -6.68
N THR A 154 -1.39 -13.17 -5.52
CA THR A 154 -2.11 -13.09 -4.24
C THR A 154 -2.56 -11.67 -3.96
N LEU A 155 -1.69 -10.67 -4.14
CA LEU A 155 -2.06 -9.26 -3.95
C LEU A 155 -3.20 -8.83 -4.88
N VAL A 156 -3.13 -9.20 -6.16
CA VAL A 156 -4.21 -8.94 -7.11
C VAL A 156 -5.51 -9.54 -6.59
N LYS A 157 -5.54 -10.84 -6.26
CA LYS A 157 -6.75 -11.52 -5.77
C LYS A 157 -7.29 -10.91 -4.48
N THR A 158 -6.41 -10.53 -3.56
CA THR A 158 -6.80 -9.92 -2.28
C THR A 158 -7.56 -8.61 -2.51
N GLY A 159 -7.13 -7.78 -3.46
CA GLY A 159 -7.79 -6.51 -3.78
C GLY A 159 -9.03 -6.60 -4.67
N LEU A 160 -9.50 -7.79 -5.05
CA LEU A 160 -10.70 -7.92 -5.91
C LEU A 160 -12.01 -7.86 -5.12
N ASP A 161 -12.97 -7.13 -5.69
CA ASP A 161 -14.40 -7.30 -5.47
C ASP A 161 -15.11 -7.38 -6.83
N HIS A 162 -15.86 -8.46 -7.08
CA HIS A 162 -16.55 -8.72 -8.37
C HIS A 162 -15.70 -8.48 -9.63
N ASN A 163 -14.43 -8.91 -9.61
CA ASN A 163 -13.38 -8.70 -10.62
C ASN A 163 -12.86 -7.27 -10.75
N THR A 164 -13.37 -6.29 -10.02
CA THR A 164 -12.78 -4.95 -9.97
C THR A 164 -11.72 -4.90 -8.88
N PHE A 165 -10.53 -4.40 -9.21
CA PHE A 165 -9.46 -4.21 -8.22
C PHE A 165 -9.63 -2.88 -7.48
N TYR A 166 -9.49 -2.91 -6.16
CA TYR A 166 -9.46 -1.75 -5.28
C TYR A 166 -8.24 -1.83 -4.34
N ILE A 167 -7.37 -0.83 -4.38
CA ILE A 167 -6.20 -0.75 -3.52
C ILE A 167 -6.59 -0.65 -2.03
N GLU A 168 -7.65 0.09 -1.69
CA GLU A 168 -8.09 0.22 -0.30
C GLU A 168 -8.58 -1.11 0.27
N LEU A 169 -9.28 -1.91 -0.54
CA LEU A 169 -9.66 -3.27 -0.15
C LEU A 169 -8.45 -4.18 0.07
N LEU A 170 -7.41 -4.04 -0.76
CA LEU A 170 -6.14 -4.75 -0.56
C LEU A 170 -5.49 -4.31 0.76
N LEU A 171 -5.41 -3.00 1.03
CA LEU A 171 -4.79 -2.46 2.24
C LEU A 171 -5.55 -2.89 3.51
N ASP A 172 -6.88 -2.76 3.54
CA ASP A 172 -7.72 -3.26 4.64
C ASP A 172 -7.47 -4.75 4.89
N LYS A 173 -7.45 -5.57 3.85
CA LYS A 173 -7.21 -7.01 3.99
C LYS A 173 -5.77 -7.34 4.40
N MET A 174 -4.79 -6.48 4.15
CA MET A 174 -3.40 -6.74 4.54
C MET A 174 -3.12 -6.36 5.99
N VAL A 175 -3.65 -5.24 6.48
CA VAL A 175 -3.27 -4.67 7.79
C VAL A 175 -4.44 -4.37 8.72
N SER A 176 -5.68 -4.65 8.32
CA SER A 176 -6.97 -4.29 8.93
C SER A 176 -7.38 -2.85 8.62
N HIS A 177 -8.69 -2.64 8.56
CA HIS A 177 -9.28 -1.33 8.28
C HIS A 177 -8.79 -0.23 9.23
N ARG A 178 -8.66 -0.53 10.53
CA ARG A 178 -8.21 0.45 11.52
C ARG A 178 -6.76 0.91 11.29
N VAL A 179 -5.87 -0.01 10.90
CA VAL A 179 -4.48 0.36 10.61
C VAL A 179 -4.43 1.12 9.29
N HIS A 180 -5.16 0.64 8.27
CA HIS A 180 -5.23 1.30 6.97
C HIS A 180 -5.68 2.76 7.10
N GLU A 181 -6.83 3.05 7.73
CA GLU A 181 -7.33 4.43 7.90
C GLU A 181 -6.31 5.32 8.62
N LYS A 182 -5.67 4.81 9.67
CA LYS A 182 -4.66 5.57 10.41
C LYS A 182 -3.47 5.96 9.53
N VAL A 183 -3.04 5.05 8.65
CA VAL A 183 -1.96 5.31 7.70
C VAL A 183 -2.40 6.34 6.66
N MET A 184 -3.65 6.31 6.20
CA MET A 184 -4.16 7.32 5.25
C MET A 184 -4.17 8.72 5.88
N ASP A 185 -4.57 8.83 7.15
CA ASP A 185 -4.45 10.09 7.93
C ASP A 185 -3.00 10.56 8.06
N ASP A 186 -2.05 9.63 8.21
CA ASP A 186 -0.64 9.95 8.27
C ASP A 186 -0.09 10.38 6.89
N ILE A 187 -0.55 9.80 5.78
CA ILE A 187 -0.23 10.32 4.43
C ILE A 187 -0.71 11.77 4.29
N ASP A 188 -1.96 12.05 4.65
CA ASP A 188 -2.52 13.40 4.56
C ASP A 188 -1.71 14.41 5.39
N THR A 189 -1.26 13.98 6.57
CA THR A 189 -0.45 14.81 7.46
C THR A 189 0.95 15.07 6.90
N HIS A 190 1.59 14.05 6.31
CA HIS A 190 2.99 14.13 5.87
C HIS A 190 3.19 14.60 4.44
N PHE A 191 2.27 14.26 3.53
CA PHE A 191 2.38 14.49 2.09
C PHE A 191 1.20 15.27 1.51
N GLY A 192 0.10 15.40 2.27
CA GLY A 192 -1.11 16.09 1.85
C GLY A 192 -2.10 15.20 1.07
N PRO A 193 -3.39 15.58 1.03
CA PRO A 193 -4.46 14.78 0.43
C PRO A 193 -4.35 14.60 -1.08
N THR A 194 -3.57 15.46 -1.76
CA THR A 194 -3.26 15.26 -3.18
C THR A 194 -2.32 14.06 -3.37
N ALA A 195 -1.32 13.90 -2.51
CA ALA A 195 -0.40 12.78 -2.59
C ALA A 195 -1.11 11.46 -2.22
N ASP A 196 -2.02 11.49 -1.23
CA ASP A 196 -2.88 10.36 -0.88
C ASP A 196 -3.75 9.92 -2.08
N ALA A 197 -4.47 10.87 -2.69
CA ALA A 197 -5.28 10.59 -3.87
C ALA A 197 -4.45 10.02 -5.05
N GLN A 198 -3.24 10.54 -5.29
CA GLN A 198 -2.35 10.00 -6.34
C GLN A 198 -1.82 8.62 -5.98
N TYR A 199 -1.52 8.36 -4.70
CA TYR A 199 -1.11 7.04 -4.25
C TYR A 199 -2.16 5.98 -4.59
N HIS A 200 -3.43 6.29 -4.33
CA HIS A 200 -4.55 5.43 -4.65
C HIS A 200 -4.72 5.20 -6.15
N ARG A 201 -4.74 6.28 -6.93
CA ARG A 201 -4.92 6.24 -8.39
C ARG A 201 -3.88 5.37 -9.09
N ILE A 202 -2.61 5.69 -8.83
CA ILE A 202 -1.48 5.01 -9.47
C ILE A 202 -1.40 3.56 -8.98
N SER A 203 -1.71 3.27 -7.71
CA SER A 203 -1.71 1.90 -7.20
C SER A 203 -2.83 1.05 -7.82
N ASN A 204 -4.03 1.61 -8.04
CA ASN A 204 -5.12 0.91 -8.74
C ASN A 204 -4.72 0.56 -10.18
N GLN A 205 -4.15 1.52 -10.91
CA GLN A 205 -3.64 1.29 -12.26
C GLN A 205 -2.54 0.23 -12.27
N ALA A 206 -1.49 0.39 -11.45
CA ALA A 206 -0.35 -0.53 -11.41
C ALA A 206 -0.77 -1.97 -11.08
N MET A 207 -1.73 -2.17 -10.17
CA MET A 207 -2.21 -3.50 -9.80
C MET A 207 -3.13 -4.13 -10.85
N TYR A 208 -3.95 -3.33 -11.54
CA TYR A 208 -4.69 -3.76 -12.71
C TYR A 208 -3.73 -4.23 -13.82
N ASP A 209 -2.69 -3.47 -14.11
CA ASP A 209 -1.71 -3.84 -15.13
C ASP A 209 -0.89 -5.07 -14.76
N LEU A 210 -0.53 -5.19 -13.47
CA LEU A 210 0.10 -6.39 -12.93
C LEU A 210 -0.82 -7.61 -13.11
N ALA A 211 -2.12 -7.48 -12.82
CA ALA A 211 -3.09 -8.56 -13.05
C ALA A 211 -3.09 -9.00 -14.51
N HIS A 212 -3.09 -8.04 -15.43
CA HIS A 212 -3.06 -8.31 -16.86
C HIS A 212 -1.74 -8.92 -17.32
N ALA A 213 -0.61 -8.52 -16.76
CA ALA A 213 0.69 -9.11 -17.02
C ALA A 213 0.80 -10.55 -16.49
N LEU A 214 0.04 -10.88 -15.43
CA LEU A 214 -0.10 -12.23 -14.88
C LEU A 214 -1.12 -13.10 -15.65
N GLY A 215 -1.81 -12.55 -16.65
CA GLY A 215 -2.81 -13.26 -17.45
C GLY A 215 -4.24 -13.18 -16.90
N ALA A 216 -4.48 -12.48 -15.80
CA ALA A 216 -5.82 -12.27 -15.23
C ALA A 216 -6.59 -11.16 -15.97
N LYS A 217 -6.87 -11.38 -17.27
CA LYS A 217 -7.48 -10.41 -18.19
C LYS A 217 -8.92 -10.01 -17.83
N GLN A 218 -9.58 -10.79 -16.98
CA GLN A 218 -10.91 -10.50 -16.47
C GLN A 218 -10.93 -9.39 -15.40
N VAL A 219 -9.77 -9.04 -14.83
CA VAL A 219 -9.68 -7.98 -13.82
C VAL A 219 -9.99 -6.64 -14.46
N LYS A 220 -10.87 -5.87 -13.79
CA LYS A 220 -11.32 -4.54 -14.17
C LYS A 220 -10.63 -3.49 -13.30
N LEU A 221 -10.35 -2.35 -13.92
CA LEU A 221 -9.87 -1.16 -13.24
C LEU A 221 -11.05 -0.45 -12.59
N CYS A 222 -10.93 -0.05 -11.32
CA CYS A 222 -11.96 0.73 -10.65
C CYS A 222 -12.07 2.15 -11.23
N THR A 223 -13.22 2.81 -11.02
CA THR A 223 -13.46 4.17 -11.54
C THR A 223 -12.43 5.20 -11.06
N PHE A 224 -11.94 5.08 -9.82
CA PHE A 224 -10.91 5.95 -9.28
C PHE A 224 -9.51 5.41 -9.60
N HIS A 225 -8.90 5.90 -10.68
CA HIS A 225 -7.53 5.59 -11.09
C HIS A 225 -6.86 6.80 -11.76
#